data_AF-A0A519SF87-F1
#
_entry.id   AF-A0A519SF87-F1
#
_cell.length_a   1.000
_cell.length_b   1.000
_cell.length_c   1.000
_cell.angle_alpha   90.00
_cell.angle_beta   90.00
_cell.angle_gamma   90.00
#
_symmetry.space_group_name_H-M   'P 1'
#
loop_
_entity.id
_entity.type
_entity.pdbx_description
1 polymer ?
#
loop_
_entity_poly.entity_id
_entity_poly.type
_entity_poly.pdbx_seq_one_letter_code
_entity_poly.pdbx_strand_id
1 'polypeptide(L)'
;MPFVLGISDTTTCCACNMAALSAAAAPAAGGRLLASGGSRHRAALATAAVRTGLVWFKWGDLRIRDNEALLQAHAENDRVVHVFVFDPFWFKPVGPLALPRMGHHRARFLQQHIADLRAVRA
;
A
#
# COMPACT_ATOMS: atom_id res chain seq x y z
N MET A 1 7.50 -8.69 -27.13
CA MET A 1 6.73 -7.52 -27.61
C MET A 1 6.48 -6.58 -26.44
N PRO A 2 7.33 -5.56 -26.21
CA PRO A 2 7.16 -4.65 -25.08
C PRO A 2 6.34 -3.43 -25.53
N PHE A 3 5.11 -3.31 -25.04
CA PHE A 3 4.36 -2.07 -25.12
C PHE A 3 4.61 -1.28 -23.83
N VAL A 4 5.47 -0.28 -23.97
CA VAL A 4 5.63 0.83 -23.03
C VAL A 4 4.48 1.79 -23.29
N LEU A 5 3.69 2.10 -22.27
CA LEU A 5 2.88 3.32 -22.25
C LEU A 5 3.16 4.04 -20.94
N GLY A 6 4.01 5.06 -21.03
CA GLY A 6 4.09 6.10 -20.02
C GLY A 6 2.91 7.02 -20.18
N ILE A 7 2.27 7.39 -19.07
CA ILE A 7 1.43 8.57 -18.99
C ILE A 7 1.75 9.24 -17.66
N SER A 8 2.55 10.28 -17.77
CA SER A 8 2.71 11.35 -16.80
C SER A 8 1.43 12.16 -16.82
N ASP A 9 0.78 12.36 -15.67
CA ASP A 9 -0.18 13.46 -15.54
C ASP A 9 0.11 14.22 -14.24
N THR A 10 0.61 15.42 -14.48
CA THR A 10 0.89 16.46 -13.52
C THR A 10 -0.37 17.31 -13.48
N THR A 11 -1.18 17.21 -12.43
CA THR A 11 -2.30 18.12 -12.23
C THR A 11 -2.16 18.80 -10.87
N THR A 12 -1.57 19.98 -10.94
CA THR A 12 -1.50 20.99 -9.89
C THR A 12 -2.76 21.85 -9.93
N CYS A 13 -3.18 22.29 -8.74
CA CYS A 13 -4.08 23.41 -8.39
C CYS A 13 -5.59 23.23 -8.62
N CYS A 14 -6.40 23.42 -7.56
CA CYS A 14 -6.85 24.74 -7.12
C CYS A 14 -7.72 24.64 -5.83
N ALA A 15 -7.73 25.71 -5.02
CA ALA A 15 -8.43 25.97 -3.75
C ALA A 15 -7.61 25.65 -2.48
N CYS A 16 -6.94 26.63 -1.85
CA CYS A 16 -7.48 27.67 -0.95
C CYS A 16 -8.35 27.11 0.18
N ASN A 17 -7.84 27.05 1.42
CA ASN A 17 -8.20 28.08 2.41
C ASN A 17 -7.26 28.04 3.63
N MET A 18 -7.11 29.22 4.21
CA MET A 18 -6.25 29.62 5.31
C MET A 18 -6.63 29.07 6.70
N ALA A 19 -5.62 29.16 7.58
CA ALA A 19 -5.68 29.52 9.01
C ALA A 19 -5.92 28.42 10.05
N ALA A 20 -4.87 28.17 10.85
CA ALA A 20 -4.83 28.30 12.33
C ALA A 20 -3.50 27.67 12.83
N LEU A 21 -2.44 28.44 13.11
CA LEU A 21 -2.06 28.97 14.43
C LEU A 21 -2.49 28.12 15.66
N SER A 22 -1.49 27.53 16.34
CA SER A 22 -1.28 27.50 17.81
C SER A 22 -0.23 26.41 18.14
N ALA A 23 1.05 26.75 18.36
CA ALA A 23 1.65 27.02 19.67
C ALA A 23 1.56 25.88 20.69
N ALA A 24 2.71 25.27 21.06
CA ALA A 24 3.10 24.93 22.44
C ALA A 24 4.49 24.26 22.48
N ALA A 25 5.31 24.67 23.45
CA ALA A 25 6.70 24.31 23.65
C ALA A 25 6.89 23.34 24.84
N ALA A 26 7.84 22.38 24.69
CA ALA A 26 8.82 21.84 25.66
C ALA A 26 8.35 21.26 27.04
N PRO A 27 9.22 20.63 27.88
CA PRO A 27 10.24 19.59 27.64
C PRO A 27 10.20 18.41 28.67
N ALA A 28 11.15 17.48 28.49
CA ALA A 28 11.84 16.64 29.49
C ALA A 28 11.05 15.56 30.28
N ALA A 29 11.33 14.30 29.93
CA ALA A 29 11.44 13.21 30.90
C ALA A 29 12.61 12.29 30.50
N GLY A 30 13.63 12.25 31.37
CA GLY A 30 14.75 11.33 31.26
C GLY A 30 14.33 9.90 31.60
N GLY A 31 14.90 8.93 30.90
CA GLY A 31 14.55 7.53 31.14
C GLY A 31 15.12 6.54 30.14
N ARG A 32 16.44 6.46 30.10
CA ARG A 32 17.22 5.22 29.92
C ARG A 32 16.88 4.33 28.70
N LEU A 33 17.74 4.50 27.69
CA LEU A 33 18.01 3.55 26.62
C LEU A 33 18.05 2.09 27.12
N LEU A 34 17.48 1.15 26.36
CA LEU A 34 18.08 -0.13 25.98
C LEU A 34 17.07 -0.98 25.17
N ALA A 35 17.29 -1.08 23.86
CA ALA A 35 17.22 -2.33 23.09
C ALA A 35 17.56 -2.02 21.62
N SER A 36 18.81 -2.33 21.29
CA SER A 36 19.37 -2.50 19.96
C SER A 36 18.52 -3.44 19.10
N GLY A 37 18.21 -3.07 17.86
CA GLY A 37 17.51 -3.99 16.97
C GLY A 37 17.16 -3.46 15.57
N GLY A 38 18.12 -2.85 14.88
CA GLY A 38 18.21 -2.85 13.42
C GLY A 38 17.03 -2.31 12.59
N SER A 39 17.16 -1.07 12.10
CA SER A 39 17.02 -0.81 10.66
C SER A 39 17.78 0.47 10.31
N ARG A 40 18.82 0.29 9.49
CA ARG A 40 19.88 1.27 9.21
C ARG A 40 19.49 2.18 8.04
N HIS A 41 18.30 2.79 8.09
CA HIS A 41 17.85 3.63 6.98
C HIS A 41 17.48 5.04 7.46
N ARG A 42 18.51 5.90 7.37
CA ARG A 42 18.47 7.36 7.23
C ARG A 42 18.21 8.19 8.48
N ALA A 43 19.25 8.31 9.28
CA ALA A 43 19.61 9.59 9.90
C ALA A 43 20.62 10.32 8.98
N ALA A 44 20.15 11.09 7.99
CA ALA A 44 20.91 12.18 7.34
C ALA A 44 20.09 12.86 6.23
N LEU A 45 20.00 14.20 6.33
CA LEU A 45 19.42 15.19 5.40
C LEU A 45 17.89 15.31 5.37
N ALA A 46 17.38 16.16 6.28
CA ALA A 46 16.03 16.69 6.28
C ALA A 46 15.84 17.71 5.14
N THR A 47 15.56 17.22 3.94
CA THR A 47 14.43 17.77 3.17
C THR A 47 13.24 16.92 3.54
N ALA A 48 12.04 17.47 3.70
CA ALA A 48 10.85 16.71 4.09
C ALA A 48 10.73 15.44 3.23
N ALA A 49 11.12 14.30 3.81
CA ALA A 49 11.33 13.09 3.06
C ALA A 49 9.97 12.45 2.85
N VAL A 50 9.48 12.48 1.60
CA VAL A 50 8.23 11.85 1.21
C VAL A 50 8.27 10.39 1.62
N ARG A 51 7.44 10.03 2.59
CA ARG A 51 7.34 8.66 3.09
C ARG A 51 6.46 7.87 2.13
N THR A 52 6.97 6.72 1.67
CA THR A 52 6.22 5.82 0.78
C THR A 52 5.91 4.51 1.51
N GLY A 53 4.63 4.25 1.74
CA GLY A 53 4.11 3.00 2.29
C GLY A 53 3.76 1.99 1.20
N LEU A 54 3.84 0.71 1.54
CA LEU A 54 3.45 -0.40 0.66
C LEU A 54 2.35 -1.22 1.35
N VAL A 55 1.19 -1.35 0.69
CA VAL A 55 0.10 -2.19 1.16
C VAL A 55 -0.03 -3.39 0.23
N TRP A 56 0.22 -4.58 0.78
CA TRP A 56 0.09 -5.84 0.05
C TRP A 56 -1.24 -6.51 0.36
N PHE A 57 -2.10 -6.60 -0.65
CA PHE A 57 -3.34 -7.34 -0.59
C PHE A 57 -3.10 -8.85 -0.73
N LYS A 58 -3.63 -9.61 0.22
CA LYS A 58 -3.67 -11.07 0.16
C LYS A 58 -4.92 -11.54 -0.58
N TRP A 59 -4.89 -12.79 -1.06
CA TRP A 59 -6.00 -13.44 -1.77
C TRP A 59 -7.38 -13.23 -1.13
N GLY A 60 -7.47 -13.23 0.20
CA GLY A 60 -8.75 -13.17 0.93
C GLY A 60 -9.20 -11.78 1.35
N ASP A 61 -8.39 -10.75 1.11
CA ASP A 61 -8.60 -9.43 1.73
C ASP A 61 -8.53 -8.29 0.72
N LEU A 62 -9.16 -8.46 -0.44
CA LEU A 62 -9.27 -7.43 -1.49
C LEU A 62 -10.41 -6.45 -1.16
N ARG A 63 -10.34 -5.80 0.00
CA ARG A 63 -11.32 -4.77 0.42
C ARG A 63 -10.62 -3.45 0.75
N ILE A 64 -11.30 -2.36 0.41
CA ILE A 64 -10.86 -0.99 0.69
C ILE A 64 -11.46 -0.50 2.01
N ARG A 65 -12.75 -0.75 2.22
CA ARG A 65 -13.45 -0.38 3.45
C ARG A 65 -13.08 -1.38 4.55
N ASP A 66 -12.90 -0.86 5.76
CA ASP A 66 -12.58 -1.67 6.95
C ASP A 66 -11.29 -2.50 6.79
N ASN A 67 -10.26 -1.85 6.24
CA ASN A 67 -8.91 -2.38 6.16
C ASN A 67 -7.97 -1.51 7.00
N GLU A 68 -7.73 -1.95 8.24
CA GLU A 68 -6.89 -1.23 9.21
C GLU A 68 -5.47 -0.99 8.68
N ALA A 69 -4.89 -1.96 7.98
CA ALA A 69 -3.55 -1.83 7.41
C ALA A 69 -3.51 -0.75 6.30
N LEU A 70 -4.57 -0.65 5.51
CA LEU A 70 -4.70 0.40 4.49
C LEU A 70 -4.88 1.77 5.14
N LEU A 71 -5.70 1.86 6.19
CA LEU A 71 -5.93 3.10 6.94
C LEU A 71 -4.65 3.60 7.62
N GLN A 72 -3.92 2.71 8.29
CA GLN A 72 -2.66 3.03 8.93
C GLN A 72 -1.59 3.45 7.91
N ALA A 73 -1.50 2.76 6.77
CA ALA A 73 -0.54 3.09 5.73
C ALA A 73 -0.75 4.50 5.16
N HIS A 74 -2.01 4.93 4.97
CA HIS A 74 -2.35 6.28 4.53
C HIS A 74 -2.16 7.34 5.61
N ALA A 75 -2.33 6.99 6.90
CA ALA A 75 -2.09 7.90 8.00
C ALA A 75 -0.59 8.20 8.21
N GLU A 76 0.27 7.22 7.96
CA GLU A 76 1.70 7.32 8.26
C GLU A 76 2.58 7.75 7.08
N ASN A 77 2.08 7.70 5.85
CA ASN A 77 2.88 7.90 4.64
C ASN A 77 2.23 8.89 3.68
N ASP A 78 3.06 9.73 3.06
CA ASP A 78 2.61 10.72 2.07
C ASP A 78 2.19 10.06 0.74
N ARG A 79 2.72 8.86 0.47
CA ARG A 79 2.40 8.06 -0.71
C ARG A 79 2.18 6.62 -0.30
N VAL A 80 1.18 5.97 -0.88
CA VAL A 80 0.90 4.55 -0.63
C VAL A 80 0.83 3.81 -1.96
N VAL A 81 1.55 2.70 -2.06
CA VAL A 81 1.51 1.81 -3.22
C VAL A 81 0.74 0.55 -2.85
N HIS A 82 -0.30 0.28 -3.62
CA HIS A 82 -1.14 -0.92 -3.48
C HIS A 82 -0.66 -2.03 -4.40
N VAL A 83 -0.36 -3.21 -3.84
CA VAL A 83 0.14 -4.36 -4.60
C VAL A 83 -0.71 -5.59 -4.36
N PHE A 84 -1.08 -6.27 -5.44
CA PHE A 84 -1.63 -7.62 -5.42
C PHE A 84 -0.84 -8.48 -6.40
N VAL A 85 -0.42 -9.67 -5.97
CA VAL A 85 0.42 -10.59 -6.76
C VAL A 85 -0.37 -11.85 -7.08
N PHE A 86 -0.45 -12.20 -8.36
CA PHE A 86 -0.96 -13.50 -8.78
C PHE A 86 0.11 -14.57 -8.61
N ASP A 87 -0.11 -15.50 -7.67
CA ASP A 87 0.83 -16.61 -7.47
C ASP A 87 0.54 -17.75 -8.47
N PRO A 88 1.51 -18.14 -9.31
CA PRO A 88 1.35 -19.26 -10.24
C PRO A 88 1.02 -20.58 -9.52
N PHE A 89 1.35 -20.71 -8.22
CA PHE A 89 1.01 -21.88 -7.41
C PHE A 89 -0.49 -22.16 -7.31
N TRP A 90 -1.34 -21.14 -7.47
CA TRP A 90 -2.79 -21.32 -7.43
C TRP A 90 -3.34 -22.06 -8.65
N PHE A 91 -2.64 -21.97 -9.78
CA PHE A 91 -3.03 -22.62 -11.03
C PHE A 91 -2.35 -23.96 -11.24
N LYS A 92 -1.42 -24.36 -10.36
CA LYS A 92 -0.76 -25.65 -10.47
C LYS A 92 -1.76 -26.79 -10.24
N PRO A 93 -1.71 -27.84 -11.06
CA PRO A 93 -2.50 -29.04 -10.84
C PRO A 93 -2.05 -29.73 -9.56
N VAL A 94 -3.00 -30.27 -8.79
CA VAL A 94 -2.73 -30.96 -7.53
C VAL A 94 -3.40 -32.32 -7.52
N GLY A 95 -2.66 -33.28 -6.94
CA GLY A 95 -3.13 -34.63 -6.70
C GLY A 95 -3.15 -35.50 -7.96
N PRO A 96 -3.62 -36.75 -7.82
CA PRO A 96 -3.59 -37.76 -8.88
C PRO A 96 -4.43 -37.39 -10.11
N LEU A 97 -5.46 -36.56 -9.91
CA LEU A 97 -6.42 -36.15 -10.94
C LEU A 97 -5.97 -34.89 -11.70
N ALA A 98 -4.80 -34.32 -11.37
CA ALA A 98 -4.22 -33.13 -12.00
C ALA A 98 -5.18 -31.94 -12.12
N LEU A 99 -6.11 -31.78 -11.16
CA LEU A 99 -7.05 -30.68 -11.15
C LEU A 99 -6.37 -29.41 -10.63
N PRO A 100 -6.61 -28.24 -11.24
CA PRO A 100 -6.04 -26.99 -10.73
C PRO A 100 -6.60 -26.67 -9.35
N ARG A 101 -5.78 -26.15 -8.43
CA ARG A 101 -6.26 -25.69 -7.11
C ARG A 101 -7.29 -24.58 -7.23
N MET A 102 -7.21 -23.83 -8.31
CA MET A 102 -8.12 -22.75 -8.67
C MET A 102 -8.93 -23.09 -9.90
N GLY A 103 -10.23 -23.29 -9.73
CA GLY A 103 -11.16 -23.42 -10.85
C GLY A 103 -11.30 -22.13 -11.65
N HIS A 104 -11.70 -22.26 -12.92
CA HIS A 104 -11.90 -21.14 -13.84
C HIS A 104 -12.84 -20.06 -13.30
N HIS A 105 -13.96 -20.46 -12.68
CA HIS A 105 -14.94 -19.51 -12.12
C HIS A 105 -14.32 -18.62 -11.02
N ARG A 106 -13.51 -19.21 -10.12
CA ARG A 106 -12.84 -18.47 -9.06
C ARG A 106 -11.75 -17.54 -9.60
N ALA A 107 -11.02 -17.97 -10.62
CA ALA A 107 -10.02 -17.13 -11.30
C ALA A 107 -10.67 -15.91 -11.97
N ARG A 108 -11.78 -16.13 -12.70
CA ARG A 108 -12.55 -15.06 -13.33
C ARG A 108 -13.12 -14.09 -12.30
N PHE A 109 -13.69 -14.61 -11.21
CA PHE A 109 -14.20 -13.80 -10.11
C PHE A 109 -13.10 -12.95 -9.46
N LEU A 110 -11.91 -13.52 -9.22
CA LEU A 110 -10.79 -12.73 -8.69
C LEU A 110 -10.39 -11.60 -9.65
N GLN A 111 -10.30 -11.88 -10.95
CA GLN A 111 -9.98 -10.86 -11.95
C GLN A 111 -11.00 -9.71 -11.94
N GLN A 112 -12.30 -10.04 -11.86
CA GLN A 112 -13.38 -9.06 -11.74
C GLN A 112 -13.23 -8.22 -10.46
N HIS A 113 -12.99 -8.86 -9.32
CA HIS A 113 -12.75 -8.16 -8.05
C HIS A 113 -11.57 -7.18 -8.10
N ILE A 114 -10.46 -7.55 -8.76
CA ILE A 114 -9.31 -6.67 -8.90
C ILE A 114 -9.62 -5.51 -9.85
N ALA A 115 -10.38 -5.77 -10.93
CA ALA A 115 -10.82 -4.72 -11.83
C ALA A 115 -11.70 -3.70 -11.10
N ASP A 116 -12.63 -4.16 -10.27
CA ASP A 116 -13.49 -3.31 -9.45
C ASP A 116 -12.66 -2.52 -8.42
N LEU A 117 -11.70 -3.16 -7.74
CA LEU A 117 -10.79 -2.49 -6.80
C LEU A 117 -10.00 -1.36 -7.47
N ARG A 118 -9.56 -1.56 -8.72
CA ARG A 118 -8.86 -0.53 -9.51
C ARG A 118 -9.78 0.59 -9.97
N ALA A 119 -11.04 0.28 -10.26
CA ALA A 119 -12.03 1.29 -10.66
C ALA A 119 -12.36 2.25 -9.51
N VAL A 120 -12.31 1.78 -8.27
CA VAL A 120 -12.68 2.57 -7.08
C VAL A 120 -11.66 3.67 -6.73
N ARG A 121 -10.47 3.73 -7.35
CA ARG A 121 -9.41 4.76 -7.16
C ARG A 121 -9.58 5.60 -5.88
N ALA A 122 -9.03 5.09 -4.78
CA ALA A 122 -8.81 5.84 -3.55
C ALA A 122 -7.78 6.96 -3.77
#